data_AF-A0A1Q6TPD5-F1
#
_entry.id   AF-A0A1Q6TPD5-F1
#
_cell.length_a   1.000
_cell.length_b   1.000
_cell.length_c   1.000
_cell.angle_alpha   90.00
_cell.angle_beta   90.00
_cell.angle_gamma   90.00
#
_symmetry.space_group_name_H-M   'P 1'
#
loop_
_entity.id
_entity.type
_entity.pdbx_description
1 polymer ?
#
loop_
_entity_poly.entity_id
_entity_poly.type
_entity_poly.pdbx_seq_one_letter_code
_entity_poly.pdbx_strand_id
1 'polypeptide(L)'
;MEDLFEKLKDRESFDAYWNENYVPITYADVKDAYEDFVKASDKHIFVSDYGESGNINRDDFMDNLSQTAQFTFQDSLTEAFYDKNPDLYETAFAIYEEAQMNGGNDENIAATFHEEYNRLYKEFLLAMYDAMF
;
A
#
# COMPACT_ATOMS: atom_id res chain seq x y z
N MET A 1 14.85 -19.24 9.13
CA MET A 1 13.62 -18.61 9.64
C MET A 1 13.71 -18.35 11.13
N GLU A 2 14.04 -19.32 12.01
CA GLU A 2 14.23 -19.07 13.47
C GLU A 2 15.18 -17.90 13.79
N ASP A 3 16.29 -17.76 13.06
CA ASP A 3 17.29 -16.71 13.29
C ASP A 3 16.84 -15.29 12.86
N LEU A 4 15.73 -15.15 12.12
CA LEU A 4 15.22 -13.84 11.68
C LEU A 4 14.31 -13.23 12.76
N PHE A 5 13.44 -14.03 13.36
CA PHE A 5 12.55 -13.57 14.44
C PHE A 5 13.32 -13.24 15.72
N GLU A 6 14.39 -13.97 16.03
CA GLU A 6 15.28 -13.60 17.15
C GLU A 6 16.00 -12.25 16.91
N LYS A 7 16.28 -11.91 15.65
CA LYS A 7 16.90 -10.64 15.26
C LYS A 7 15.90 -9.49 15.17
N LEU A 8 14.66 -9.76 14.76
CA LEU A 8 13.58 -8.77 14.56
C LEU A 8 12.55 -8.83 15.68
N LYS A 9 13.04 -8.90 16.92
CA LYS A 9 12.23 -9.05 18.13
C LYS A 9 11.55 -7.77 18.60
N ASP A 10 11.95 -6.62 18.06
CA ASP A 10 11.48 -5.30 18.45
C ASP A 10 11.46 -4.34 17.25
N ARG A 11 10.72 -3.23 17.38
CA ARG A 11 10.57 -2.22 16.33
C ARG A 11 11.92 -1.62 15.89
N GLU A 12 12.85 -1.37 16.82
CA GLU A 12 14.15 -0.78 16.47
C GLU A 12 14.97 -1.69 15.54
N SER A 13 14.93 -3.00 15.80
CA SER A 13 15.61 -3.99 14.96
C SER A 13 14.96 -4.12 13.58
N PHE A 14 13.62 -4.07 13.52
CA PHE A 14 12.90 -4.01 12.24
C PHE A 14 13.20 -2.73 11.47
N ASP A 15 13.23 -1.57 12.13
CA ASP A 15 13.53 -0.29 11.50
C ASP A 15 14.97 -0.23 10.97
N ALA A 16 15.93 -0.84 11.67
CA ALA A 16 17.29 -1.00 11.17
C ALA A 16 17.33 -1.89 9.91
N TYR A 17 16.68 -3.06 9.97
CA TYR A 17 16.55 -3.96 8.83
C TYR A 17 15.86 -3.29 7.63
N TRP A 18 14.81 -2.52 7.88
CA TRP A 18 14.13 -1.72 6.88
C TRP A 18 15.08 -0.73 6.20
N ASN A 19 15.80 0.08 6.99
CA ASN A 19 16.69 1.11 6.44
C ASN A 19 17.83 0.53 5.58
N GLU A 20 18.27 -0.69 5.87
CA GLU A 20 19.33 -1.36 5.11
C GLU A 20 18.82 -2.01 3.82
N ASN A 21 17.58 -2.48 3.80
CA ASN A 21 17.07 -3.34 2.73
C ASN A 21 15.98 -2.68 1.87
N TYR A 22 15.37 -1.58 2.32
CA TYR A 22 14.25 -0.96 1.63
C TYR A 22 14.67 -0.31 0.31
N VAL A 23 14.07 -0.79 -0.77
CA VAL A 23 14.15 -0.20 -2.11
C VAL A 23 12.92 0.68 -2.32
N PRO A 24 13.09 2.00 -2.54
CA PRO A 24 11.97 2.91 -2.75
C PRO A 24 11.05 2.49 -3.91
N ILE A 25 9.76 2.54 -3.61
CA ILE A 25 8.69 2.38 -4.59
C ILE A 25 8.23 3.77 -5.00
N THR A 26 7.98 3.95 -6.28
CA THR A 26 7.60 5.21 -6.89
C THR A 26 6.30 5.04 -7.68
N TYR A 27 5.61 6.14 -7.97
CA TYR A 27 4.39 6.07 -8.78
C TYR A 27 4.64 5.40 -10.14
N ALA A 28 5.85 5.53 -10.71
CA ALA A 28 6.20 4.90 -11.99
C ALA A 28 6.07 3.37 -11.97
N ASP A 29 6.21 2.75 -10.80
CA ASP A 29 6.12 1.29 -10.64
C ASP A 29 4.68 0.77 -10.72
N VAL A 30 3.70 1.61 -10.35
CA VAL A 30 2.26 1.26 -10.38
C VAL A 30 1.48 1.99 -11.47
N LYS A 31 2.12 2.95 -12.14
CA LYS A 31 1.49 3.91 -13.05
C LYS A 31 0.65 3.22 -14.12
N ASP A 32 1.26 2.29 -14.84
CA ASP A 32 0.59 1.65 -15.97
C ASP A 32 -0.63 0.85 -15.49
N ALA A 33 -0.49 0.08 -14.41
CA ALA A 33 -1.60 -0.67 -13.81
C ALA A 33 -2.74 0.25 -13.34
N TYR A 34 -2.41 1.34 -12.64
CA TYR A 34 -3.38 2.31 -12.13
C TYR A 34 -4.12 3.01 -13.28
N GLU A 35 -3.37 3.61 -14.21
CA GLU A 35 -3.96 4.38 -15.31
C GLU A 35 -4.76 3.48 -16.26
N ASP A 36 -4.28 2.27 -16.56
CA ASP A 36 -4.98 1.35 -17.45
C ASP A 36 -6.28 0.86 -16.83
N PHE A 37 -6.31 0.61 -15.51
CA PHE A 37 -7.55 0.30 -14.80
C PHE A 37 -8.55 1.46 -14.89
N VAL A 38 -8.12 2.71 -14.69
CA VAL A 38 -8.99 3.89 -14.79
C VAL A 38 -9.53 4.08 -16.22
N LYS A 39 -8.68 3.90 -17.24
CA LYS A 39 -9.07 3.97 -18.65
C LYS A 39 -10.05 2.85 -19.02
N ALA A 40 -9.78 1.62 -18.58
CA ALA A 40 -10.63 0.46 -18.83
C ALA A 40 -12.00 0.58 -18.14
N SER A 41 -12.05 1.28 -17.00
CA SER A 41 -13.28 1.57 -16.26
C SER A 41 -14.05 2.76 -16.81
N ASP A 42 -13.59 3.41 -17.90
CA ASP A 42 -14.13 4.67 -18.42
C ASP A 42 -14.31 5.73 -17.32
N LYS A 43 -13.34 5.79 -16.39
CA LYS A 43 -13.35 6.64 -15.20
C LYS A 43 -14.47 6.35 -14.18
N HIS A 44 -15.23 5.27 -14.32
CA HIS A 44 -16.21 4.78 -13.33
C HIS A 44 -15.55 4.03 -12.17
N ILE A 45 -14.57 4.66 -11.52
CA ILE A 45 -13.86 4.10 -10.35
C ILE A 45 -14.48 4.53 -9.01
N PHE A 46 -15.52 5.38 -9.05
CA PHE A 46 -16.14 6.01 -7.90
C PHE A 46 -17.41 5.29 -7.45
N VAL A 47 -17.86 5.60 -6.24
CA VAL A 47 -19.24 5.32 -5.82
C VAL A 47 -20.23 6.01 -6.78
N SER A 48 -21.36 5.35 -7.06
CA SER A 48 -22.28 5.70 -8.16
C SER A 48 -22.64 7.19 -8.24
N ASP A 49 -22.91 7.78 -7.08
CA ASP A 49 -23.48 9.13 -7.01
C ASP A 49 -22.42 10.23 -7.19
N TYR A 50 -21.14 9.89 -7.06
CA TYR A 50 -20.03 10.85 -7.14
C TYR A 50 -19.56 11.05 -8.59
N GLY A 51 -19.39 9.95 -9.34
CA GLY A 51 -18.93 10.01 -10.74
C GLY A 51 -19.93 10.69 -11.68
N GLU A 52 -21.24 10.56 -11.41
CA GLU A 52 -22.29 11.18 -12.22
C GLU A 52 -22.36 12.71 -12.07
N SER A 53 -21.81 13.26 -11.00
CA SER A 53 -21.83 14.70 -10.72
C SER A 53 -20.86 15.51 -11.60
N GLY A 54 -19.87 14.85 -12.21
CA GLY A 54 -18.83 15.45 -13.06
C GLY A 54 -17.83 16.37 -12.34
N ASN A 55 -17.98 16.60 -11.04
CA ASN A 55 -17.12 17.47 -10.23
C ASN A 55 -16.29 16.63 -9.25
N ILE A 56 -15.28 15.94 -9.78
CA ILE A 56 -14.37 15.11 -8.99
C ILE A 56 -13.35 16.03 -8.30
N ASN A 57 -13.48 16.22 -7.00
CA ASN A 57 -12.58 17.05 -6.21
C ASN A 57 -11.44 16.20 -5.63
N ARG A 58 -10.22 16.73 -5.71
CA ARG A 58 -9.01 16.13 -5.17
C ARG A 58 -9.09 15.83 -3.67
N ASP A 59 -9.76 16.70 -2.91
CA ASP A 59 -9.79 16.63 -1.45
C ASP A 59 -10.63 15.46 -0.92
N ASP A 60 -11.71 15.10 -1.63
CA ASP A 60 -12.61 14.00 -1.29
C ASP A 60 -12.49 12.80 -2.26
N PHE A 61 -11.59 12.88 -3.25
CA PHE A 61 -11.36 11.87 -4.28
C PHE A 61 -11.20 10.45 -3.70
N MET A 62 -10.32 10.29 -2.71
CA MET A 62 -10.03 8.98 -2.12
C MET A 62 -11.22 8.40 -1.34
N ASP A 63 -12.01 9.26 -0.69
CA ASP A 63 -13.17 8.86 0.11
C ASP A 63 -14.32 8.37 -0.79
N ASN A 64 -14.33 8.79 -2.05
CA ASN A 64 -15.36 8.44 -3.02
C ASN A 64 -14.97 7.30 -3.98
N LEU A 65 -13.80 6.68 -3.80
CA LEU A 65 -13.42 5.50 -4.58
C LEU A 65 -14.35 4.32 -4.25
N SER A 66 -14.80 3.62 -5.28
CA SER A 66 -15.52 2.36 -5.12
C SER A 66 -14.65 1.31 -4.45
N GLN A 67 -15.27 0.36 -3.74
CA GLN A 67 -14.55 -0.74 -3.11
C GLN A 67 -13.72 -1.56 -4.12
N THR A 68 -14.26 -1.78 -5.33
CA THR A 68 -13.52 -2.45 -6.41
C THR A 68 -12.26 -1.68 -6.78
N ALA A 69 -12.35 -0.36 -6.96
CA ALA A 69 -11.19 0.45 -7.29
C ALA A 69 -10.16 0.44 -6.16
N GLN A 70 -10.59 0.57 -4.90
CA GLN A 70 -9.69 0.51 -3.74
C GLN A 70 -8.91 -0.81 -3.72
N PHE A 71 -9.59 -1.95 -3.88
CA PHE A 71 -8.92 -3.25 -3.93
C PHE A 71 -7.95 -3.35 -5.10
N THR A 72 -8.34 -2.96 -6.31
CA THR A 72 -7.45 -3.03 -7.47
C THR A 72 -6.19 -2.18 -7.31
N PHE A 73 -6.30 -0.97 -6.74
CA PHE A 73 -5.14 -0.13 -6.47
C PHE A 73 -4.25 -0.71 -5.36
N GLN A 74 -4.85 -1.26 -4.30
CA GLN A 74 -4.10 -1.94 -3.23
C GLN A 74 -3.37 -3.18 -3.74
N ASP A 75 -4.01 -4.00 -4.57
CA ASP A 75 -3.39 -5.18 -5.17
C ASP A 75 -2.19 -4.78 -6.02
N SER A 76 -2.37 -3.79 -6.90
CA SER A 76 -1.29 -3.27 -7.76
C SER A 76 -0.11 -2.70 -6.96
N LEU A 77 -0.37 -1.98 -5.87
CA LEU A 77 0.69 -1.51 -4.97
C LEU A 77 1.38 -2.66 -4.23
N THR A 78 0.62 -3.66 -3.79
CA THR A 78 1.15 -4.84 -3.11
C THR A 78 2.06 -5.64 -4.04
N GLU A 79 1.66 -5.83 -5.29
CA GLU A 79 2.49 -6.47 -6.32
C GLU A 79 3.79 -5.69 -6.54
N ALA A 80 3.72 -4.37 -6.75
CA ALA A 80 4.92 -3.54 -6.92
C ALA A 80 5.82 -3.56 -5.67
N PHE A 81 5.23 -3.65 -4.48
CA PHE A 81 5.97 -3.79 -3.23
C PHE A 81 6.69 -5.14 -3.18
N TYR A 82 5.98 -6.23 -3.46
CA TYR A 82 6.53 -7.57 -3.45
C TYR A 82 7.64 -7.75 -4.50
N ASP A 83 7.47 -7.19 -5.70
CA ASP A 83 8.46 -7.26 -6.77
C ASP A 83 9.80 -6.60 -6.41
N LYS A 84 9.75 -5.47 -5.70
CA LYS A 84 10.96 -4.71 -5.31
C LYS A 84 11.53 -5.11 -3.97
N ASN A 85 10.67 -5.49 -3.03
CA ASN A 85 11.00 -5.70 -1.64
C ASN A 85 10.42 -7.03 -1.12
N PRO A 86 10.65 -8.17 -1.81
CA PRO A 86 9.99 -9.45 -1.47
C PRO A 86 10.32 -9.88 -0.04
N ASP A 87 11.61 -9.85 0.32
CA ASP A 87 12.06 -10.27 1.65
C ASP A 87 11.51 -9.38 2.77
N LEU A 88 11.43 -8.06 2.55
CA LEU A 88 10.86 -7.12 3.52
C LEU A 88 9.36 -7.32 3.68
N TYR A 89 8.64 -7.55 2.57
CA TYR A 89 7.21 -7.84 2.59
C TYR A 89 6.92 -9.13 3.36
N GLU A 90 7.60 -10.22 3.01
CA GLU A 90 7.43 -11.52 3.67
C GLU A 90 7.80 -11.44 5.16
N THR A 91 8.87 -10.71 5.49
CA THR A 91 9.29 -10.51 6.88
C THR A 91 8.24 -9.72 7.67
N ALA A 92 7.75 -8.60 7.14
CA ALA A 92 6.71 -7.79 7.79
C ALA A 92 5.42 -8.59 7.99
N PHE A 93 5.04 -9.38 6.98
CA PHE A 93 3.86 -10.24 7.04
C PHE A 93 4.02 -11.34 8.10
N ALA A 94 5.16 -12.01 8.14
CA ALA A 94 5.40 -13.08 9.10
C ALA A 94 5.43 -12.57 10.56
N ILE A 95 5.99 -11.38 10.79
CA ILE A 95 5.93 -10.68 12.09
C ILE A 95 4.48 -10.37 12.48
N TYR A 96 3.67 -9.89 11.53
CA TYR A 96 2.26 -9.60 11.75
C TYR A 96 1.46 -10.88 12.10
N GLU A 97 1.66 -11.97 11.36
CA GLU A 97 1.00 -13.26 11.62
C GLU A 97 1.38 -13.82 13.00
N GLU A 98 2.66 -13.77 13.37
CA GLU A 98 3.13 -14.23 14.68
C GLU A 98 2.50 -13.43 15.83
N ALA A 99 2.40 -12.10 15.68
CA ALA A 99 1.75 -11.24 16.67
C ALA A 99 0.27 -11.61 16.87
N GLN A 100 -0.46 -11.86 15.78
CA GLN A 100 -1.86 -12.29 15.83
C GLN A 100 -2.02 -13.66 16.50
N MET A 101 -1.14 -14.63 16.19
CA MET A 101 -1.20 -15.98 16.78
C MET A 101 -0.91 -15.99 18.28
N ASN A 102 -0.02 -15.13 18.75
CA ASN A 102 0.39 -15.06 20.16
C ASN A 102 -0.52 -14.18 21.03
N GLY A 103 -1.64 -13.69 20.49
CA GLY A 103 -2.57 -12.80 21.20
C GLY A 103 -1.93 -11.44 21.56
N GLY A 104 -0.83 -11.08 20.89
CA GLY A 104 -0.07 -9.86 21.11
C GLY A 104 -0.80 -8.67 20.50
N ASN A 105 -1.09 -7.69 21.34
CA ASN A 105 -1.91 -6.55 20.97
C ASN A 105 -1.12 -5.23 20.83
N ASP A 106 0.22 -5.19 20.95
CA ASP A 106 0.84 -3.89 21.25
C ASP A 106 2.26 -3.57 20.76
N GLU A 107 2.96 -4.45 20.05
CA GLU A 107 4.17 -4.01 19.34
C GLU A 107 3.95 -4.17 17.85
N ASN A 108 3.56 -3.07 17.22
CA ASN A 108 3.57 -2.94 15.77
C ASN A 108 5.04 -2.92 15.32
N ILE A 109 5.75 -4.04 15.47
CA ILE A 109 7.16 -4.21 15.16
C ILE A 109 7.40 -3.81 13.70
N ALA A 110 6.50 -4.23 12.81
CA ALA A 110 6.48 -3.85 11.40
C ALA A 110 5.72 -2.52 11.11
N ALA A 111 5.59 -1.62 12.09
CA ALA A 111 4.87 -0.35 11.93
C ALA A 111 5.37 0.45 10.72
N THR A 112 6.68 0.48 10.54
CA THR A 112 7.32 1.22 9.44
C THR A 112 6.86 0.72 8.08
N PHE A 113 6.63 -0.60 7.91
CA PHE A 113 6.05 -1.14 6.68
C PHE A 113 4.62 -0.62 6.46
N HIS A 114 3.76 -0.69 7.47
CA HIS A 114 2.37 -0.26 7.35
C HIS A 114 2.24 1.26 7.15
N GLU A 115 3.05 2.05 7.85
CA GLU A 115 3.12 3.51 7.73
C GLU A 115 3.55 3.90 6.30
N GLU A 116 4.62 3.28 5.79
CA GLU A 116 5.12 3.56 4.43
C GLU A 116 4.14 3.11 3.36
N TYR A 117 3.61 1.88 3.45
CA TYR A 117 2.63 1.36 2.51
C TYR A 117 1.41 2.30 2.40
N ASN A 118 0.88 2.74 3.54
CA ASN A 118 -0.29 3.61 3.58
C ASN A 118 0.02 5.04 3.09
N ARG A 119 1.26 5.51 3.30
CA ARG A 119 1.76 6.77 2.73
C ARG A 119 1.82 6.68 1.19
N LEU A 120 2.47 5.65 0.66
CA LEU A 120 2.62 5.42 -0.78
C LEU A 120 1.26 5.23 -1.45
N TYR A 121 0.35 4.47 -0.84
CA TYR A 121 -1.01 4.27 -1.35
C TYR A 121 -1.72 5.61 -1.58
N LYS A 122 -1.73 6.50 -0.58
CA LYS A 122 -2.34 7.83 -0.70
C LYS A 122 -1.61 8.71 -1.73
N GLU A 123 -0.28 8.70 -1.71
CA GLU A 123 0.53 9.48 -2.64
C GLU A 123 0.26 9.07 -4.10
N PHE A 124 0.21 7.78 -4.38
CA PHE A 124 0.02 7.26 -5.73
C PHE A 124 -1.41 7.43 -6.23
N LEU A 125 -2.40 7.33 -5.35
CA LEU A 125 -3.79 7.68 -5.67
C LEU A 125 -3.90 9.15 -6.09
N LEU A 126 -3.24 10.05 -5.36
CA LEU A 126 -3.23 11.47 -5.70
C LEU A 126 -2.43 11.77 -6.97
N ALA A 127 -1.30 11.10 -7.18
CA ALA A 127 -0.52 11.23 -8.41
C ALA A 127 -1.32 10.75 -9.63
N MET A 128 -2.06 9.65 -9.49
CA MET A 128 -2.98 9.17 -10.52
C MET A 128 -4.12 10.16 -10.74
N TYR A 129 -4.70 10.73 -9.69
CA TYR A 129 -5.70 11.78 -9.82
C TYR A 129 -5.18 12.94 -10.67
N ASP A 130 -4.02 13.49 -10.30
CA ASP A 130 -3.41 14.63 -10.99
C ASP A 130 -3.04 14.32 -12.47
N ALA A 131 -2.89 13.04 -12.82
CA ALA A 131 -2.60 12.59 -14.19
C ALA A 131 -3.85 12.35 -15.05
N MET A 132 -4.99 11.99 -14.43
CA MET A 132 -6.15 11.42 -15.12
C MET A 132 -7.44 12.26 -15.04
N PHE A 133 -7.54 13.17 -14.08
CA PHE A 133 -8.73 13.96 -13.78
C PHE A 133 -8.42 15.47 -13.81
#